data_AF-A0AAE9Z7C6-F1
#
_entry.id   AF-A0AAE9Z7C6-F1
#
_cell.length_a   1.000
_cell.length_b   1.000
_cell.length_c   1.000
_cell.angle_alpha   90.00
_cell.angle_beta   90.00
_cell.angle_gamma   90.00
#
_symmetry.space_group_name_H-M   'P 1'
#
loop_
_entity.id
_entity.type
_entity.pdbx_description
1 polymer ?
#
loop_
_entity_poly.entity_id
_entity_poly.type
_entity_poly.pdbx_seq_one_letter_code
_entity_poly.pdbx_strand_id
1 'polypeptide(L)' 'MDQTELGQRVGVGRNTISSIENGKAVNAETLFNVLEHLGVTEDLQAVIEKKLKEQNSTLSRKSRKEEQELDNDF' A
#
# COMPACT_ATOMS: atom_id res chain seq x y z
N MET A 1 -18.39 -15.21 -7.28
CA MET A 1 -19.06 -14.22 -6.42
C MET A 1 -19.16 -12.93 -7.19
N ASP A 2 -20.34 -12.32 -7.27
CA ASP A 2 -20.50 -11.00 -7.87
C ASP A 2 -20.29 -9.87 -6.83
N GLN A 3 -20.23 -8.60 -7.28
CA GLN A 3 -20.02 -7.44 -6.39
C GLN A 3 -21.13 -7.29 -5.33
N THR A 4 -22.36 -7.71 -5.65
CA THR A 4 -23.51 -7.58 -4.75
C THR A 4 -23.40 -8.61 -3.63
N GLU A 5 -23.11 -9.85 -4.00
CA GLU A 5 -22.88 -10.96 -3.09
C GLU A 5 -21.67 -10.68 -2.17
N LEU A 6 -20.57 -10.17 -2.71
CA LEU A 6 -19.40 -9.78 -1.92
C LEU A 6 -19.74 -8.66 -0.94
N GLY A 7 -20.43 -7.62 -1.41
CA GLY A 7 -20.88 -6.53 -0.56
C GLY A 7 -21.72 -7.03 0.61
N GLN A 8 -22.69 -7.90 0.35
CA GLN A 8 -23.54 -8.48 1.38
C GLN A 8 -22.74 -9.30 2.41
N ARG A 9 -21.77 -10.11 1.97
CA ARG A 9 -20.94 -10.92 2.88
C ARG A 9 -20.04 -10.09 3.79
N VAL A 10 -19.60 -8.93 3.33
CA VAL A 10 -18.69 -8.03 4.06
C VAL A 10 -19.44 -6.88 4.76
N GLY A 11 -20.77 -6.78 4.58
CA GLY A 11 -21.59 -5.75 5.21
C GLY A 11 -21.48 -4.37 4.54
N VAL A 12 -21.20 -4.33 3.23
CA VAL A 12 -21.02 -3.08 2.46
C VAL A 12 -21.88 -3.06 1.19
N GLY A 13 -22.15 -1.87 0.65
CA GLY A 13 -22.90 -1.74 -0.59
C GLY A 13 -22.10 -2.20 -1.82
N ARG A 14 -22.80 -2.69 -2.86
CA ARG A 14 -22.21 -3.03 -4.18
C ARG A 14 -21.33 -1.90 -4.74
N ASN A 15 -21.75 -0.64 -4.56
CA ASN A 15 -21.01 0.53 -5.05
C ASN A 15 -19.66 0.71 -4.36
N THR A 16 -19.53 0.27 -3.11
CA THR A 16 -18.26 0.27 -2.38
C THR A 16 -17.31 -0.76 -2.97
N ILE A 17 -17.79 -1.98 -3.23
CA ILE A 17 -17.00 -3.00 -3.95
C ILE A 17 -16.56 -2.48 -5.33
N SER A 18 -17.49 -1.89 -6.08
CA SER A 18 -17.18 -1.28 -7.38
C SER A 18 -16.14 -0.16 -7.25
N SER A 19 -16.18 0.65 -6.19
CA SER A 19 -15.19 1.70 -5.93
C SER A 19 -13.80 1.12 -5.67
N ILE A 20 -13.73 0.04 -4.88
CA ILE A 20 -12.48 -0.70 -4.61
C ILE A 20 -11.89 -1.23 -5.92
N GLU A 21 -12.68 -1.92 -6.74
CA GLU A 21 -12.22 -2.48 -8.02
C GLU A 21 -11.72 -1.41 -9.01
N ASN A 22 -12.31 -0.22 -8.97
CA ASN A 22 -11.91 0.92 -9.80
C ASN A 22 -10.81 1.78 -9.15
N GLY A 23 -10.20 1.32 -8.04
CA GLY A 23 -9.12 2.03 -7.36
C GLY A 23 -9.52 3.37 -6.74
N LYS A 24 -10.81 3.58 -6.47
CA LYS A 24 -11.31 4.78 -5.79
C LYS A 24 -11.06 4.66 -4.29
N ALA A 25 -10.84 5.81 -3.65
CA ALA A 25 -10.66 5.87 -2.21
C ALA A 25 -11.90 5.34 -1.48
N VAL A 26 -11.66 4.48 -0.48
CA VAL A 26 -12.66 3.95 0.44
C VAL A 26 -12.12 4.01 1.86
N ASN A 27 -12.99 3.82 2.85
CA ASN A 27 -12.55 3.67 4.24
C ASN A 27 -11.59 2.47 4.36
N ALA A 28 -10.50 2.64 5.13
CA ALA A 28 -9.48 1.61 5.30
C ALA A 28 -10.01 0.33 5.97
N GLU A 29 -10.83 0.46 7.02
CA GLU A 29 -11.47 -0.68 7.70
C GLU A 29 -12.34 -1.49 6.71
N THR A 30 -13.10 -0.79 5.87
CA THR A 30 -13.89 -1.43 4.80
C THR A 30 -13.00 -2.18 3.82
N LEU A 31 -11.89 -1.60 3.38
CA LEU A 31 -10.94 -2.28 2.50
C LEU A 31 -10.38 -3.54 3.18
N PHE A 32 -9.96 -3.45 4.44
CA PHE A 32 -9.43 -4.60 5.18
C PHE A 32 -10.46 -5.72 5.36
N ASN A 33 -11.72 -5.41 5.68
CA ASN A 33 -12.77 -6.42 5.80
C ASN A 33 -12.98 -7.17 4.47
N VAL A 34 -12.88 -6.48 3.32
CA VAL A 34 -12.98 -7.10 2.00
C VAL A 34 -11.76 -7.99 1.72
N LEU A 35 -10.55 -7.52 2.02
CA LEU A 35 -9.32 -8.28 1.81
C LEU A 35 -9.25 -9.53 2.70
N GLU A 36 -9.70 -9.42 3.96
CA GLU A 36 -9.80 -10.53 4.89
C GLU A 36 -10.79 -11.59 4.39
N HIS A 37 -11.98 -11.16 3.93
CA HIS A 37 -12.96 -12.08 3.36
C HIS A 37 -12.43 -12.83 2.13
N LEU A 38 -11.60 -12.18 1.33
CA LEU A 38 -10.96 -12.77 0.15
C LEU A 38 -9.68 -13.55 0.47
N GLY A 39 -9.16 -13.48 1.70
CA GLY A 39 -7.93 -14.16 2.12
C GLY A 39 -6.64 -13.61 1.50
N VAL A 40 -6.62 -12.34 1.08
CA VAL A 40 -5.50 -11.73 0.33
C VAL A 40 -4.72 -10.68 1.15
N THR A 41 -4.87 -10.70 2.48
CA THR A 41 -4.17 -9.75 3.36
C THR A 41 -2.65 -9.92 3.29
N GLU A 42 -2.16 -11.16 3.14
CA GLU A 42 -0.72 -11.44 2.99
C GLU A 42 -0.15 -10.86 1.68
N ASP A 43 -0.92 -10.92 0.59
CA ASP A 43 -0.51 -10.33 -0.69
C ASP A 43 -0.35 -8.80 -0.57
N LEU A 44 -1.27 -8.14 0.15
CA LEU A 44 -1.16 -6.71 0.44
C LEU A 44 0.10 -6.41 1.27
N GLN A 45 0.38 -7.22 2.29
CA GLN A 45 1.56 -7.07 3.13
C GLN A 45 2.85 -7.14 2.30
N ALA A 46 2.97 -8.12 1.40
CA ALA A 46 4.12 -8.26 0.51
C ALA A 46 4.32 -7.02 -0.40
N VAL A 47 3.23 -6.43 -0.90
CA VAL A 47 3.28 -5.19 -1.70
C VAL A 47 3.74 -4.00 -0.86
N ILE A 48 3.26 -3.88 0.38
CA ILE A 48 3.67 -2.82 1.31
C ILE A 48 5.17 -2.93 1.61
N GLU A 49 5.65 -4.12 1.95
CA GLU A 49 7.07 -4.38 2.25
C GLU A 49 7.97 -4.05 1.05
N LYS A 50 7.55 -4.45 -0.16
CA LYS A 50 8.25 -4.11 -1.39
C LYS A 50 8.37 -2.59 -1.57
N LYS A 51 7.26 -1.86 -1.44
CA LYS A 51 7.26 -0.38 -1.56
C LYS A 51 8.11 0.28 -0.48
N LEU A 52 8.06 -0.22 0.75
CA LEU A 52 8.88 0.30 1.85
C LEU A 52 10.38 0.10 1.57
N LYS A 53 10.77 -1.07 1.05
CA LYS A 53 12.15 -1.36 0.63
C LYS A 53 12.61 -0.44 -0.50
N GLU A 54 11.77 -0.21 -1.49
CA GLU A 54 12.06 0.72 -2.61
C GLU A 54 12.28 2.15 -2.10
N GLN A 55 11.41 2.65 -1.20
CA GLN A 55 11.56 3.97 -0.58
C GLN A 55 12.86 4.08 0.24
N ASN A 56 13.14 3.10 1.10
CA ASN A 56 14.36 3.10 1.92
C ASN A 56 15.64 3.04 1.06
N SER A 57 15.63 2.24 -0.01
CA SER A 57 16.77 2.18 -0.94
C SER A 57 17.00 3.51 -1.67
N THR A 58 15.93 4.24 -1.97
CA THR A 58 15.99 5.56 -2.62
C THR A 58 16.52 6.63 -1.66
N LEU A 59 16.08 6.61 -0.40
CA LEU A 59 16.55 7.52 0.63
C LEU A 59 18.03 7.29 0.97
N SER A 60 18.46 6.02 1.07
CA SER A 60 19.87 5.65 1.31
C SER A 60 20.81 6.13 0.19
N ARG A 61 20.36 6.12 -1.07
CA ARG A 61 21.14 6.71 -2.17
C ARG A 61 21.26 8.23 -2.07
N LYS A 62 20.23 8.91 -1.55
CA LYS A 62 20.21 10.37 -1.40
C LYS A 62 21.09 10.85 -0.25
N SER A 63 21.26 10.05 0.81
CA SER A 63 22.16 10.37 1.92
C SER A 63 23.64 10.15 1.58
N ARG A 64 23.96 9.35 0.57
CA ARG A 64 25.33 9.11 0.09
C ARG A 64 25.77 10.18 -0.92
N LYS A 65 25.73 11.46 -0.52
CA LYS A 65 26.71 12.42 -1.06
C LYS A 65 27.89 12.36 -0.11
N GLU A 66 29.04 11.92 -0.60
CA GLU A 66 30.28 12.02 0.15
C GLU A 66 30.47 13.50 0.51
N GLU A 67 30.49 13.81 1.81
CA GLU A 67 30.90 15.13 2.26
C GLU A 67 32.32 15.34 1.73
N GLN A 68 32.48 16.26 0.79
CA GLN A 68 33.81 16.68 0.36
C GLN A 68 34.52 17.21 1.60
N GLU A 69 35.54 16.48 2.07
CA GLU A 69 36.48 17.01 3.04
C GLU A 69 37.07 18.29 2.45
N LEU A 70 36.79 19.42 3.10
CA LEU A 70 37.40 20.69 2.72
C LEU A 70 38.89 20.60 3.07
N ASP A 71 39.72 20.88 2.08
CA ASP A 71 41.17 20.89 2.21
C ASP A 71 41.59 21.97 3.22
N ASN A 72 42.23 21.58 4.31
CA ASN A 72 42.62 22.46 5.43
C ASN A 72 44.06 22.95 5.26
N ASP A 73 44.37 23.57 4.12
CA ASP A 73 45.67 24.22 3.85
C ASP A 73 45.61 25.73 4.18
N PHE A 74 45.31 26.07 5.44
CA PHE A 74 45.39 27.44 5.98
C PHE A 74 46.65 27.67 6.83
#